data_AF-A0A914Z2Q2-F1
#
_entry.id   AF-A0A914Z2Q2-F1
#
_cell.length_a   1.000
_cell.length_b   1.000
_cell.length_c   1.000
_cell.angle_alpha   90.00
_cell.angle_beta   90.00
_cell.angle_gamma   90.00
#
_symmetry.space_group_name_H-M   'P 1'
#
loop_
_entity.id
_entity.type
_entity.pdbx_description
1 polymer ?
#
loop_
_entity_poly.entity_id
_entity_poly.type
_entity_poly.pdbx_seq_one_letter_code
_entity_poly.pdbx_strand_id
1 'polypeptide(L)'
;MFLILVRREQQNKADIQEAEALINNIHKFVNIINRKKNTTEVCGKKFRTHCDTRFLSNLHCLRDVESQLETLYNSQFTSPPFIEGNEQILFDQIYNNRRTVHTLIQIYTMFEYPVVSLQSSTLPTLHKVWPMVIDITEKLERLCETSNEIGKVLIKSTLAALERKVSKGFISEYHKIATVLNPSTRKLNGVSAIEKQRVYTAIRTRLDMPSRQNLHRPQSSMEAPDDDADELNAYLNGTYTDITSPEFDILQFWYDRRFQFQQLFKIAMKILCVPATSCSPERAFSVVKKLIPDSRSNLCAETVKKIMIGKSLKS
;
A
#
# COMPACT_ATOMS: atom_id res chain seq x y z
N MET A 1 -31.81 22.78 -6.23
CA MET A 1 -30.63 22.24 -5.52
C MET A 1 -30.60 20.70 -5.56
N PHE A 2 -31.65 20.00 -5.12
CA PHE A 2 -31.73 18.53 -5.13
C PHE A 2 -31.57 17.89 -6.53
N LEU A 3 -32.25 18.40 -7.56
CA LEU A 3 -32.12 17.92 -8.95
C LEU A 3 -30.71 18.11 -9.54
N ILE A 4 -29.97 19.12 -9.07
CA ILE A 4 -28.59 19.38 -9.52
C ILE A 4 -27.65 18.34 -8.89
N LEU A 5 -27.87 17.99 -7.62
CA LEU A 5 -27.10 16.96 -6.92
C LEU A 5 -27.34 15.57 -7.51
N VAL A 6 -28.60 15.20 -7.77
CA VAL A 6 -28.95 13.91 -8.40
C VAL A 6 -28.37 13.80 -9.81
N ARG A 7 -28.44 14.86 -10.62
CA ARG A 7 -27.80 14.86 -11.96
C ARG A 7 -26.28 14.74 -11.87
N ARG A 8 -25.65 15.38 -10.88
CA ARG A 8 -24.21 15.31 -10.67
C ARG A 8 -23.76 13.92 -10.19
N GLU A 9 -24.54 13.25 -9.36
CA GLU A 9 -24.30 11.87 -8.95
C GLU A 9 -24.46 10.87 -10.11
N GLN A 10 -25.49 11.05 -10.95
CA GLN A 10 -25.69 10.23 -12.14
C GLN A 10 -24.55 10.41 -13.16
N GLN A 11 -24.11 11.65 -13.38
CA GLN A 11 -22.98 11.95 -14.26
C GLN A 11 -21.68 11.32 -13.73
N ASN A 12 -21.38 11.48 -12.44
CA ASN A 12 -20.19 10.88 -11.83
C ASN A 12 -20.17 9.35 -11.99
N LYS A 13 -21.34 8.70 -11.90
CA LYS A 13 -21.47 7.25 -12.11
C LYS A 13 -21.19 6.87 -13.57
N ALA A 14 -21.67 7.66 -14.53
CA ALA A 14 -21.41 7.44 -15.94
C ALA A 14 -19.91 7.60 -16.27
N ASP A 15 -19.26 8.64 -15.76
CA ASP A 15 -17.83 8.91 -16.02
C ASP A 15 -16.92 7.81 -15.42
N ILE A 16 -17.29 7.24 -14.27
CA ILE A 16 -16.58 6.08 -13.69
C ILE A 16 -16.74 4.85 -14.58
N GLN A 17 -17.96 4.60 -15.08
CA GLN A 17 -18.23 3.49 -16.01
C GLN A 17 -17.46 3.66 -17.33
N GLU A 18 -17.31 4.88 -17.82
CA GLU A 18 -16.51 5.20 -18.99
C GLU A 18 -15.03 4.85 -18.76
N ALA A 19 -14.46 5.21 -17.61
CA ALA A 19 -13.09 4.86 -17.28
C ALA A 19 -12.87 3.34 -17.12
N GLU A 20 -13.83 2.64 -16.52
CA GLU A 20 -13.82 1.16 -16.46
C GLU A 20 -13.88 0.55 -17.86
N ALA A 21 -14.74 1.07 -18.74
CA ALA A 21 -14.81 0.64 -20.12
C ALA A 21 -13.49 0.90 -20.87
N LEU A 22 -12.86 2.04 -20.65
CA LEU A 22 -11.55 2.38 -21.21
C LEU A 22 -10.47 1.39 -20.77
N ILE A 23 -10.39 1.06 -19.48
CA ILE A 23 -9.43 0.05 -18.96
C ILE A 23 -9.68 -1.31 -19.62
N ASN A 24 -10.93 -1.74 -19.71
CA ASN A 24 -11.29 -3.01 -20.36
C ASN A 24 -10.92 -3.03 -21.85
N ASN A 25 -11.13 -1.92 -22.56
CA ASN A 25 -10.75 -1.78 -23.96
C ASN A 25 -9.23 -1.81 -24.14
N ILE A 26 -8.47 -1.21 -23.23
CA ILE A 26 -7.00 -1.31 -23.20
C ILE A 26 -6.57 -2.77 -23.04
N HIS A 27 -7.17 -3.52 -22.12
CA HIS A 27 -6.82 -4.94 -21.92
C HIS A 27 -7.14 -5.78 -23.15
N LYS A 28 -8.30 -5.56 -23.78
CA LYS A 28 -8.67 -6.22 -25.04
C LYS A 28 -7.68 -5.89 -26.15
N PHE A 29 -7.37 -4.61 -26.33
CA PHE A 29 -6.40 -4.13 -27.32
C PHE A 29 -5.04 -4.79 -27.12
N VAL A 30 -4.48 -4.76 -25.90
CA VAL A 30 -3.21 -5.39 -25.55
C VAL A 30 -3.20 -6.89 -25.86
N ASN A 31 -4.28 -7.60 -25.55
CA ASN A 31 -4.38 -9.04 -25.85
C ASN A 31 -4.39 -9.33 -27.35
N ILE A 32 -5.03 -8.48 -28.15
CA ILE A 32 -5.05 -8.63 -29.61
C ILE A 32 -3.66 -8.34 -30.17
N ILE A 33 -3.07 -7.20 -29.80
CA ILE A 33 -1.75 -6.79 -30.30
C ILE A 33 -0.66 -7.79 -29.90
N ASN A 34 -0.68 -8.36 -28.69
CA ASN A 34 0.31 -9.35 -28.26
C ASN A 34 0.27 -10.69 -29.05
N ARG A 35 -0.86 -10.98 -29.73
CA ARG A 35 -1.02 -12.17 -30.59
C ARG A 35 -0.44 -11.98 -31.99
N LYS A 36 -0.22 -10.74 -32.43
CA LYS A 36 0.43 -10.46 -33.72
C LYS A 36 1.91 -10.90 -33.68
N LYS A 37 2.40 -11.45 -34.80
CA LYS A 37 3.77 -11.96 -34.89
C LYS A 37 4.80 -10.83 -34.85
N ASN A 38 4.50 -9.70 -35.50
CA ASN A 38 5.43 -8.60 -35.70
C ASN A 38 5.40 -7.57 -34.55
N THR A 39 4.71 -7.87 -33.43
CA THR A 39 4.53 -6.92 -32.33
C THR A 39 5.85 -6.45 -31.73
N THR A 40 6.80 -7.37 -31.54
CA THR A 40 8.11 -7.03 -30.99
C THR A 40 8.96 -6.22 -31.98
N GLU A 41 8.77 -6.44 -33.28
CA GLU A 41 9.45 -5.67 -34.33
C GLU A 41 8.93 -4.23 -34.37
N VAL A 42 7.61 -4.06 -34.32
CA VAL A 42 6.97 -2.74 -34.39
C VAL A 42 7.11 -1.97 -33.09
N CYS A 43 6.86 -2.61 -31.94
CA CYS A 43 6.73 -1.93 -30.65
C CYS A 43 7.98 -2.11 -29.75
N GLY A 44 9.02 -2.82 -30.23
CA GLY A 44 10.26 -3.11 -29.50
C GLY A 44 10.11 -4.17 -28.39
N LYS A 45 8.93 -4.32 -27.80
CA LYS A 45 8.61 -5.33 -26.78
C LYS A 45 7.14 -5.73 -26.83
N LYS A 46 6.80 -6.83 -26.18
CA LYS A 46 5.39 -7.17 -25.90
C LYS A 46 4.87 -6.39 -24.69
N PHE A 47 3.57 -6.13 -24.70
CA PHE A 47 2.88 -5.47 -23.59
C PHE A 47 2.67 -6.46 -22.44
N ARG A 48 2.84 -6.01 -21.20
CA ARG A 48 2.45 -6.80 -20.04
C ARG A 48 0.93 -6.90 -19.95
N THR A 49 0.41 -8.12 -19.85
CA THR A 49 -1.03 -8.36 -19.73
C THR A 49 -1.50 -8.13 -18.29
N HIS A 50 -2.73 -7.65 -18.16
CA HIS A 50 -3.39 -7.53 -16.86
C HIS A 50 -3.64 -8.91 -16.25
N CYS A 51 -3.55 -9.00 -14.93
CA CYS A 51 -3.85 -10.18 -14.15
C CYS A 51 -4.49 -9.74 -12.84
N ASP A 52 -5.75 -10.13 -12.61
CA ASP A 52 -6.55 -9.69 -11.46
C ASP A 52 -5.89 -10.02 -10.11
N THR A 53 -5.13 -11.12 -10.06
CA THR A 53 -4.42 -11.56 -8.84
C THR A 53 -3.13 -10.79 -8.56
N ARG A 54 -2.71 -9.90 -9.46
CA ARG A 54 -1.47 -9.10 -9.36
C ARG A 54 -1.80 -7.61 -9.35
N PHE A 55 -1.78 -7.01 -8.15
CA PHE A 55 -2.12 -5.60 -7.90
C PHE A 55 -1.51 -4.59 -8.89
N LEU A 56 -0.24 -4.77 -9.30
CA LEU A 56 0.47 -3.82 -10.18
C LEU A 56 0.37 -4.16 -11.69
N SER A 57 -0.27 -5.28 -12.05
CA SER A 57 -0.35 -5.69 -13.46
C SER A 57 -1.08 -4.67 -14.33
N ASN A 58 -2.09 -3.99 -13.78
CA ASN A 58 -2.84 -2.97 -14.49
C ASN A 58 -1.95 -1.74 -14.77
N LEU A 59 -1.24 -1.26 -13.74
CA LEU A 59 -0.28 -0.15 -13.88
C LEU A 59 0.79 -0.44 -14.95
N HIS A 60 1.35 -1.66 -14.92
CA HIS A 60 2.36 -2.08 -15.89
C HIS A 60 1.82 -2.16 -17.32
N CYS A 61 0.59 -2.66 -17.48
CA CYS A 61 -0.11 -2.68 -18.76
C CYS A 61 -0.32 -1.25 -19.30
N LEU A 62 -0.88 -0.36 -18.47
CA LEU A 62 -1.14 1.04 -18.84
C LEU A 62 0.16 1.78 -19.21
N ARG A 63 1.24 1.63 -18.42
CA ARG A 63 2.56 2.24 -18.73
C ARG A 63 3.14 1.72 -20.04
N ASP A 64 3.02 0.42 -20.32
CA ASP A 64 3.51 -0.13 -21.58
C ASP A 64 2.74 0.46 -22.77
N VAL A 65 1.42 0.56 -22.66
CA VAL A 65 0.57 1.21 -23.68
C VAL A 65 0.95 2.66 -23.86
N GLU A 66 1.03 3.44 -22.77
CA GLU A 66 1.40 4.86 -22.82
C GLU A 66 2.76 5.07 -23.50
N SER A 67 3.77 4.28 -23.13
CA SER A 67 5.12 4.39 -23.70
C SER A 67 5.21 4.06 -25.19
N GLN A 68 4.24 3.31 -25.72
CA GLN A 68 4.24 2.82 -27.11
C GLN A 68 3.13 3.47 -27.96
N LEU A 69 2.34 4.40 -27.41
CA LEU A 69 1.21 5.05 -28.11
C LEU A 69 1.62 5.69 -29.43
N GLU A 70 2.72 6.46 -29.44
CA GLU A 70 3.20 7.14 -30.64
C GLU A 70 3.74 6.16 -31.69
N THR A 71 4.39 5.08 -31.24
CA THR A 71 4.88 4.02 -32.14
C THR A 71 3.71 3.32 -32.81
N LEU A 72 2.67 2.99 -32.04
CA LEU A 72 1.44 2.39 -32.54
C LEU A 72 0.69 3.32 -33.49
N TYR A 73 0.64 4.63 -33.20
CA TYR A 73 0.05 5.63 -34.10
C TYR A 73 0.76 5.65 -35.45
N ASN A 74 2.09 5.76 -35.45
CA ASN A 74 2.89 5.80 -36.67
C ASN A 74 2.80 4.50 -37.48
N SER A 75 2.63 3.36 -36.81
CA SER A 75 2.50 2.05 -37.44
C SER A 75 1.22 1.87 -38.27
N GLN A 76 0.26 2.80 -38.19
CA GLN A 76 -0.94 2.79 -39.03
C GLN A 76 -0.67 3.25 -40.46
N PHE A 77 0.41 4.00 -40.66
CA PHE A 77 0.79 4.53 -41.97
C PHE A 77 1.76 3.62 -42.73
N THR A 78 2.10 2.44 -42.17
CA THR A 78 2.92 1.44 -42.86
C THR A 78 2.11 0.67 -43.91
N SER A 79 2.80 0.01 -44.84
CA SER A 79 2.18 -0.88 -45.83
C SER A 79 2.72 -2.30 -45.66
N PRO A 80 1.92 -3.26 -45.13
CA PRO A 80 0.55 -3.10 -44.62
C PRO A 80 0.48 -2.37 -43.25
N PRO A 81 -0.68 -1.79 -42.87
CA PRO A 81 -0.87 -1.18 -41.55
C PRO A 81 -0.71 -2.21 -40.45
N PHE A 82 -0.05 -1.84 -39.35
CA PHE A 82 0.08 -2.75 -38.21
C PHE A 82 -1.22 -2.87 -37.42
N ILE A 83 -2.02 -1.80 -37.33
CA ILE A 83 -3.33 -1.76 -36.66
C ILE A 83 -4.40 -1.54 -37.73
N GLU A 84 -5.42 -2.40 -37.75
CA GLU A 84 -6.47 -2.34 -38.76
C GLU A 84 -7.81 -2.90 -38.23
N GLY A 85 -8.91 -2.53 -38.89
CA GLY A 85 -10.26 -3.01 -38.57
C GLY A 85 -10.69 -2.73 -37.13
N ASN A 86 -11.12 -3.76 -36.41
CA ASN A 86 -11.61 -3.64 -35.02
C ASN A 86 -10.53 -3.14 -34.05
N GLU A 87 -9.25 -3.37 -34.34
CA GLU A 87 -8.15 -2.89 -33.51
C GLU A 87 -7.98 -1.38 -33.60
N GLN A 88 -8.27 -0.80 -34.77
CA GLN A 88 -8.21 0.64 -35.00
C GLN A 88 -9.23 1.37 -34.13
N ILE A 89 -10.46 0.85 -34.04
CA ILE A 89 -11.53 1.42 -33.20
C ILE A 89 -11.09 1.45 -31.73
N LEU A 90 -10.51 0.35 -31.25
CA LEU A 90 -9.99 0.28 -29.88
C LEU A 90 -8.82 1.26 -29.68
N PHE A 91 -7.90 1.32 -30.64
CA PHE A 91 -6.77 2.23 -30.58
C PHE A 91 -7.21 3.69 -30.55
N ASP A 92 -8.12 4.11 -31.42
CA ASP A 92 -8.62 5.47 -31.50
C ASP A 92 -9.28 5.89 -30.17
N GLN A 93 -10.05 5.00 -29.55
CA GLN A 93 -10.62 5.26 -28.22
C GLN A 93 -9.54 5.50 -27.16
N ILE A 94 -8.48 4.69 -27.16
CA ILE A 94 -7.35 4.83 -26.22
C ILE A 94 -6.59 6.13 -26.50
N TYR A 95 -6.27 6.41 -27.75
CA TYR A 95 -5.48 7.56 -28.18
C TYR A 95 -6.22 8.89 -27.93
N ASN A 96 -7.53 8.93 -28.20
CA ASN A 96 -8.39 10.09 -27.90
C ASN A 96 -8.52 10.33 -26.39
N ASN A 97 -8.45 9.27 -25.58
CA ASN A 97 -8.52 9.36 -24.12
C ASN A 97 -7.15 9.32 -23.43
N ARG A 98 -6.04 9.59 -24.14
CA ARG A 98 -4.67 9.49 -23.59
C ARG A 98 -4.44 10.29 -22.30
N ARG A 99 -5.10 11.44 -22.12
CA ARG A 99 -5.02 12.23 -20.88
C ARG A 99 -5.64 11.50 -19.69
N THR A 100 -6.75 10.82 -19.90
CA THR A 100 -7.41 9.99 -18.87
C THR A 100 -6.54 8.78 -18.54
N VAL A 101 -5.92 8.14 -19.56
CA VAL A 101 -4.95 7.06 -19.36
C VAL A 101 -3.75 7.52 -18.52
N HIS A 102 -3.18 8.69 -18.83
CA HIS A 102 -2.10 9.29 -18.05
C HIS A 102 -2.51 9.52 -16.59
N THR A 103 -3.71 10.08 -16.37
CA THR A 103 -4.25 10.32 -15.02
C THR A 103 -4.41 9.00 -14.25
N LEU A 104 -4.91 7.94 -14.89
CA LEU A 104 -4.99 6.61 -14.29
C LEU A 104 -3.61 6.09 -13.88
N ILE A 105 -2.59 6.24 -14.75
CA ILE A 105 -1.21 5.84 -14.44
C ILE A 105 -0.69 6.61 -13.22
N GLN A 106 -0.94 7.92 -13.14
CA GLN A 106 -0.55 8.73 -11.99
C GLN A 106 -1.23 8.23 -10.70
N ILE A 107 -2.54 7.97 -10.72
CA ILE A 107 -3.28 7.41 -9.58
C ILE A 107 -2.68 6.07 -9.15
N TYR A 108 -2.53 5.11 -10.08
CA TYR A 108 -1.99 3.78 -9.76
C TYR A 108 -0.54 3.85 -9.24
N THR A 109 0.27 4.77 -9.76
CA THR A 109 1.67 4.96 -9.34
C THR A 109 1.76 5.32 -7.85
N MET A 110 0.77 6.04 -7.30
CA MET A 110 0.75 6.38 -5.87
C MET A 110 0.68 5.13 -4.96
N PHE A 111 0.16 4.01 -5.48
CA PHE A 111 0.05 2.74 -4.74
C PHE A 111 1.24 1.79 -4.97
N GLU A 112 2.14 2.09 -5.91
CA GLU A 112 3.26 1.21 -6.26
C GLU A 112 4.21 0.99 -5.06
N TYR A 113 4.68 2.09 -4.47
CA TYR A 113 5.57 2.02 -3.31
C TYR A 113 4.89 1.38 -2.08
N PRO A 114 3.67 1.75 -1.66
CA PRO A 114 2.96 1.08 -0.57
C PRO A 114 2.80 -0.43 -0.77
N VAL A 115 2.41 -0.87 -1.97
CA VAL A 115 2.24 -2.30 -2.28
C VAL A 115 3.55 -3.06 -2.09
N VAL A 116 4.69 -2.51 -2.53
CA VAL A 116 5.99 -3.17 -2.37
C VAL A 116 6.49 -3.08 -0.93
N SER A 117 6.46 -1.89 -0.31
CA SER A 117 7.04 -1.65 1.01
C SER A 117 6.31 -2.37 2.13
N LEU A 118 4.97 -2.52 2.06
CA LEU A 118 4.17 -3.15 3.11
C LEU A 118 4.22 -4.69 3.05
N GLN A 119 4.78 -5.26 1.99
CA GLN A 119 5.01 -6.70 1.86
C GLN A 119 6.27 -7.17 2.59
N SER A 120 7.11 -6.28 3.14
CA SER A 120 8.29 -6.72 3.88
C SER A 120 7.91 -7.64 5.04
N SER A 121 8.64 -8.75 5.20
CA SER A 121 8.48 -9.70 6.29
C SER A 121 9.60 -9.65 7.32
N THR A 122 10.64 -8.85 7.07
CA THR A 122 11.85 -8.76 7.90
C THR A 122 11.89 -7.49 8.74
N LEU A 123 11.23 -6.43 8.29
CA LEU A 123 11.19 -5.15 8.99
C LEU A 123 9.74 -4.79 9.35
N PRO A 124 9.51 -4.07 10.47
CA PRO A 124 8.19 -3.56 10.80
C PRO A 124 7.58 -2.72 9.67
N THR A 125 6.29 -2.93 9.43
CA THR A 125 5.58 -2.21 8.35
C THR A 125 4.33 -1.47 8.83
N LEU A 126 3.76 -1.83 9.99
CA LEU A 126 2.49 -1.27 10.45
C LEU A 126 2.53 0.26 10.62
N HIS A 127 3.66 0.78 11.10
CA HIS A 127 3.90 2.21 11.30
C HIS A 127 3.92 3.01 9.99
N LYS A 128 4.07 2.36 8.83
CA LYS A 128 4.10 3.01 7.51
C LYS A 128 2.70 3.22 6.93
N VAL A 129 1.72 2.41 7.33
CA VAL A 129 0.40 2.34 6.68
C VAL A 129 -0.34 3.67 6.77
N TRP A 130 -0.45 4.26 7.96
CA TRP A 130 -1.21 5.49 8.14
C TRP A 130 -0.54 6.70 7.47
N PRO A 131 0.78 6.94 7.61
CA PRO A 131 1.48 7.95 6.84
C PRO A 131 1.32 7.81 5.32
N MET A 132 1.41 6.58 4.79
CA MET A 132 1.18 6.33 3.36
C MET A 132 -0.24 6.69 2.92
N VAL A 133 -1.25 6.41 3.74
CA VAL A 133 -2.64 6.81 3.43
C VAL A 133 -2.78 8.34 3.41
N ILE A 134 -2.19 9.05 4.37
CA ILE A 134 -2.21 10.53 4.39
C ILE A 134 -1.51 11.08 3.14
N ASP A 135 -0.30 10.59 2.83
CA ASP A 135 0.48 11.00 1.67
C ASP A 135 -0.25 10.74 0.35
N ILE A 136 -0.91 9.58 0.21
CA ILE A 136 -1.75 9.27 -0.97
C ILE A 136 -2.92 10.26 -1.06
N THR A 137 -3.62 10.54 0.04
CA THR A 137 -4.74 11.49 0.04
C THR A 137 -4.29 12.87 -0.41
N GLU A 138 -3.20 13.41 0.17
CA GLU A 138 -2.66 14.72 -0.22
C GLU A 138 -2.23 14.76 -1.69
N LYS A 139 -1.59 13.68 -2.19
CA LYS A 139 -1.19 13.57 -3.60
C LYS A 139 -2.38 13.52 -4.54
N LEU A 140 -3.45 12.82 -4.17
CA LEU A 140 -4.70 12.77 -4.94
C LEU A 140 -5.37 14.15 -4.98
N GLU A 141 -5.43 14.86 -3.85
CA GLU A 141 -5.99 16.22 -3.79
C GLU A 141 -5.23 17.18 -4.71
N ARG A 142 -3.89 17.19 -4.65
CA ARG A 142 -3.05 18.01 -5.55
C ARG A 142 -3.25 17.62 -7.03
N LEU A 143 -3.33 16.32 -7.33
CA LEU A 143 -3.57 15.86 -8.70
C LEU A 143 -4.96 16.28 -9.21
N CYS A 144 -5.96 16.40 -8.32
CA CYS A 144 -7.30 16.84 -8.69
C CYS A 144 -7.31 18.26 -9.24
N GLU A 145 -6.41 19.14 -8.78
CA GLU A 145 -6.33 20.53 -9.21
C GLU A 145 -5.85 20.67 -10.66
N THR A 146 -4.97 19.77 -11.10
CA THR A 146 -4.34 19.82 -12.44
C THR A 146 -5.01 18.92 -13.48
N SER A 147 -5.99 18.11 -13.09
CA SER A 147 -6.60 17.09 -13.96
C SER A 147 -7.72 17.64 -14.85
N ASN A 148 -8.02 16.94 -15.96
CA ASN A 148 -9.21 17.20 -16.78
C ASN A 148 -10.50 16.76 -16.04
N GLU A 149 -11.68 17.07 -16.59
CA GLU A 149 -12.96 16.77 -15.90
C GLU A 149 -13.15 15.27 -15.58
N ILE A 150 -12.86 14.39 -16.53
CA ILE A 150 -12.92 12.93 -16.31
C ILE A 150 -11.91 12.50 -15.23
N GLY A 151 -10.67 13.00 -15.30
CA GLY A 151 -9.63 12.76 -14.30
C GLY A 151 -10.03 13.22 -12.90
N LYS A 152 -10.64 14.40 -12.77
CA LYS A 152 -11.19 14.90 -11.50
C LYS A 152 -12.24 13.97 -10.93
N VAL A 153 -13.14 13.43 -11.76
CA VAL A 153 -14.16 12.48 -11.30
C VAL A 153 -13.51 11.19 -10.79
N LEU A 154 -12.51 10.66 -11.50
CA LEU A 154 -11.77 9.47 -11.08
C LEU A 154 -11.03 9.66 -9.76
N ILE A 155 -10.37 10.81 -9.60
CA ILE A 155 -9.64 11.16 -8.37
C ILE A 155 -10.61 11.28 -7.20
N LYS A 156 -11.73 11.99 -7.37
CA LYS A 156 -12.77 12.11 -6.34
C LYS A 156 -13.38 10.76 -5.97
N SER A 157 -13.62 9.90 -6.95
CA SER A 157 -14.08 8.53 -6.71
C SER A 157 -13.05 7.73 -5.90
N THR A 158 -11.76 7.87 -6.23
CA THR A 158 -10.65 7.22 -5.52
C THR A 158 -10.54 7.71 -4.08
N LEU A 159 -10.61 9.03 -3.86
CA LEU A 159 -10.65 9.64 -2.52
C LEU A 159 -11.84 9.12 -1.71
N ALA A 160 -13.04 9.14 -2.27
CA ALA A 160 -14.24 8.62 -1.60
C ALA A 160 -14.15 7.11 -1.28
N ALA A 161 -13.50 6.32 -2.14
CA ALA A 161 -13.24 4.92 -1.87
C ALA A 161 -12.24 4.72 -0.73
N LEU A 162 -11.18 5.53 -0.68
CA LEU A 162 -10.17 5.51 0.38
C LEU A 162 -10.77 5.94 1.73
N GLU A 163 -11.49 7.07 1.76
CA GLU A 163 -12.20 7.57 2.94
C GLU A 163 -13.17 6.53 3.49
N ARG A 164 -13.97 5.90 2.62
CA ARG A 164 -14.89 4.84 3.03
C ARG A 164 -14.18 3.63 3.63
N LYS A 165 -12.99 3.26 3.14
CA LYS A 165 -12.18 2.20 3.77
C LYS A 165 -11.66 2.64 5.14
N VAL A 166 -11.15 3.87 5.25
CA VAL A 166 -10.68 4.44 6.52
C VAL A 166 -11.81 4.48 7.56
N SER A 167 -12.99 4.96 7.19
CA SER A 167 -14.19 5.02 8.04
C SER A 167 -14.69 3.64 8.48
N LYS A 168 -14.42 2.58 7.70
CA LYS A 168 -14.72 1.19 8.04
C LYS A 168 -13.64 0.53 8.92
N GLY A 169 -12.68 1.31 9.43
CA GLY A 169 -11.65 0.81 10.35
C GLY A 169 -10.43 0.20 9.67
N PHE A 170 -10.21 0.45 8.37
CA PHE A 170 -8.96 0.06 7.70
C PHE A 170 -7.73 0.60 8.45
N ILE A 171 -7.81 1.85 8.94
CA ILE A 171 -6.81 2.44 9.83
C ILE A 171 -7.30 2.32 11.28
N SER A 172 -6.95 1.21 11.90
CA SER A 172 -7.18 0.98 13.33
C SER A 172 -6.23 1.82 14.21
N GLU A 173 -6.54 1.88 15.50
CA GLU A 173 -5.70 2.53 16.51
C GLU A 173 -4.26 1.98 16.56
N TYR A 174 -4.07 0.69 16.27
CA TYR A 174 -2.73 0.09 16.21
C TYR A 174 -1.84 0.71 15.13
N HIS A 175 -2.39 1.05 13.96
CA HIS A 175 -1.64 1.74 12.91
C HIS A 175 -1.19 3.13 13.38
N LYS A 176 -2.07 3.83 14.09
CA LYS A 176 -1.82 5.19 14.60
C LYS A 176 -0.77 5.19 15.71
N ILE A 177 -0.89 4.25 16.66
CA ILE A 177 0.10 4.06 17.71
C ILE A 177 1.45 3.64 17.12
N ALA A 178 1.48 2.70 16.17
CA ALA A 178 2.71 2.30 15.48
C ALA A 178 3.41 3.50 14.82
N THR A 179 2.64 4.42 14.24
CA THR A 179 3.16 5.65 13.63
C THR A 179 3.82 6.57 14.67
N VAL A 180 3.25 6.69 15.88
CA VAL A 180 3.88 7.47 16.97
C VAL A 180 5.15 6.79 17.46
N LEU A 181 5.15 5.46 17.58
CA LEU A 181 6.30 4.67 18.01
C LEU A 181 7.45 4.65 17.00
N ASN A 182 7.23 5.13 15.78
CA ASN A 182 8.29 5.39 14.84
C ASN A 182 8.91 6.78 15.11
N PRO A 183 10.19 6.86 15.47
CA PRO A 183 10.82 8.12 15.86
C PRO A 183 10.75 9.20 14.77
N SER A 184 10.79 8.85 13.48
CA SER A 184 10.69 9.83 12.38
C SER A 184 9.31 10.49 12.28
N THR A 185 8.26 9.77 12.67
CA THR A 185 6.86 10.24 12.57
C THR A 185 6.22 10.52 13.93
N ARG A 186 6.97 10.44 15.03
CA ARG A 186 6.46 10.54 16.41
C ARG A 186 5.60 11.76 16.72
N LYS A 187 5.90 12.90 16.08
CA LYS A 187 5.20 14.18 16.28
C LYS A 187 3.91 14.31 15.46
N LEU A 188 3.62 13.35 14.58
CA LEU A 188 2.45 13.32 13.71
C LEU A 188 2.26 14.63 12.92
N ASN A 189 3.32 15.18 12.34
CA ASN A 189 3.24 16.43 11.57
C ASN A 189 2.18 16.28 10.46
N GLY A 190 1.33 17.30 10.27
CA GLY A 190 0.21 17.26 9.32
C GLY A 190 -1.11 16.64 9.85
N VAL A 191 -1.10 15.96 11.00
CA VAL A 191 -2.33 15.42 11.61
C VAL A 191 -3.04 16.48 12.47
N SER A 192 -4.37 16.46 12.51
CA SER A 192 -5.18 17.39 13.32
C SER A 192 -4.87 17.26 14.82
N ALA A 193 -4.90 18.37 15.57
CA ALA A 193 -4.60 18.37 17.00
C ALA A 193 -5.52 17.41 17.80
N ILE A 194 -6.79 17.34 17.42
CA ILE A 194 -7.78 16.44 18.03
C ILE A 194 -7.34 14.98 17.87
N GLU A 195 -6.95 14.59 16.65
CA GLU A 195 -6.57 13.21 16.37
C GLU A 195 -5.22 12.86 17.01
N LYS A 196 -4.26 13.79 17.03
CA LYS A 196 -3.00 13.62 17.80
C LYS A 196 -3.30 13.31 19.27
N GLN A 197 -4.15 14.12 19.90
CA GLN A 197 -4.47 13.96 21.31
C GLN A 197 -5.14 12.61 21.58
N ARG A 198 -6.05 12.17 20.70
CA ARG A 198 -6.67 10.83 20.80
C ARG A 198 -5.63 9.71 20.79
N VAL A 199 -4.66 9.77 19.87
CA VAL A 199 -3.62 8.74 19.77
C VAL A 199 -2.72 8.77 21.00
N TYR A 200 -2.31 9.94 21.48
CA TYR A 200 -1.48 10.05 22.69
C TYR A 200 -2.21 9.55 23.94
N THR A 201 -3.50 9.88 24.11
CA THR A 201 -4.32 9.33 25.19
C THR A 201 -4.40 7.81 25.10
N ALA A 202 -4.61 7.25 23.90
CA ALA A 202 -4.67 5.80 23.71
C ALA A 202 -3.35 5.08 24.06
N ILE A 203 -2.21 5.75 23.91
CA ILE A 203 -0.90 5.24 24.36
C ILE A 203 -0.81 5.31 25.88
N ARG A 204 -1.15 6.45 26.50
CA ARG A 204 -1.15 6.61 27.96
C ARG A 204 -2.02 5.59 28.66
N THR A 205 -3.24 5.38 28.18
CA THR A 205 -4.14 4.35 28.72
C THR A 205 -3.53 2.95 28.67
N ARG A 206 -2.67 2.65 27.69
CA ARG A 206 -1.95 1.37 27.61
C ARG A 206 -0.75 1.31 28.54
N LEU A 207 -0.11 2.43 28.83
CA LEU A 207 0.99 2.54 29.79
C LEU A 207 0.47 2.33 31.23
N ASP A 208 -0.72 2.87 31.53
CA ASP A 208 -1.35 2.81 32.86
C ASP A 208 -1.98 1.45 33.19
N MET A 209 -2.10 0.54 32.20
CA MET A 209 -2.66 -0.78 32.44
C MET A 209 -1.71 -1.60 33.33
N PRO A 210 -2.18 -2.09 34.51
CA PRO A 210 -1.34 -2.84 35.41
C PRO A 210 -0.81 -4.09 34.71
N SER A 211 0.52 -4.21 34.67
CA SER A 211 1.21 -5.35 34.09
C SER A 211 0.71 -6.63 34.77
N ARG A 212 0.01 -7.50 34.05
CA ARG A 212 -0.46 -8.83 34.52
C ARG A 212 0.67 -9.84 34.77
N GLN A 213 1.87 -9.38 35.10
CA GLN A 213 3.03 -10.23 35.38
C GLN A 213 3.71 -9.74 36.67
N ASN A 214 2.98 -9.85 37.78
CA ASN A 214 3.59 -9.97 39.10
C ASN A 214 3.30 -11.40 39.62
N LEU A 215 3.96 -12.39 39.02
CA LEU A 215 4.31 -13.61 39.74
C LEU A 215 5.83 -13.74 39.70
N HIS A 216 6.42 -13.61 40.89
CA HIS A 216 7.85 -13.76 41.22
C HIS A 216 8.83 -12.67 40.74
N ARG A 217 9.07 -11.69 41.62
CA ARG A 217 10.35 -10.98 41.72
C ARG A 217 10.92 -11.19 43.12
N PRO A 218 12.09 -11.85 43.31
CA PRO A 218 12.83 -11.76 44.56
C PRO A 218 13.36 -10.33 44.67
N GLN A 219 13.19 -9.74 45.86
CA GLN A 219 13.68 -8.41 46.18
C GLN A 219 15.20 -8.35 46.04
N SER A 220 15.69 -7.56 45.10
CA SER A 220 17.02 -6.96 45.16
C SER A 220 16.85 -5.48 44.92
N SER A 221 17.03 -4.74 46.01
CA SER A 221 17.02 -3.28 46.12
C SER A 221 18.10 -2.66 45.26
N MET A 222 17.68 -1.91 44.24
CA MET A 222 18.40 -0.76 43.72
C MET A 222 17.31 0.21 43.24
N GLU A 223 17.27 1.35 43.90
CA GLU A 223 16.30 2.43 43.75
C GLU A 223 16.14 2.79 42.26
N ALA A 224 14.95 2.55 41.72
CA ALA A 224 14.54 3.19 40.48
C ALA A 224 14.15 4.64 40.84
N PRO A 225 14.58 5.65 40.07
CA PRO A 225 14.14 7.01 40.33
C PRO A 225 12.62 7.09 40.18
N ASP A 226 11.97 7.63 41.22
CA ASP A 226 10.61 8.20 41.16
C ASP A 226 10.63 9.39 40.18
N ASP A 227 10.64 9.11 38.89
CA ASP A 227 10.39 10.10 37.85
C ASP A 227 9.13 9.66 37.10
N ASP A 228 7.97 10.03 37.65
CA ASP A 228 6.65 10.06 36.97
C ASP A 228 6.66 11.06 35.77
N ALA A 229 7.80 11.28 35.14
CA ALA A 229 7.91 11.88 33.84
C ALA A 229 7.27 10.93 32.84
N ASP A 230 6.07 11.28 32.38
CA ASP A 230 5.33 10.62 31.29
C ASP A 230 6.31 10.15 30.19
N GLU A 231 6.64 8.84 30.17
CA GLU A 231 7.62 8.24 29.25
C GLU A 231 7.34 8.67 27.81
N LEU A 232 6.05 8.84 27.48
CA LEU A 232 5.61 9.31 26.17
C LEU A 232 6.06 10.75 25.91
N ASN A 233 5.91 11.67 26.86
CA ASN A 233 6.37 13.06 26.69
C ASN A 233 7.89 13.13 26.56
N ALA A 234 8.63 12.36 27.38
CA ALA A 234 10.08 12.25 27.27
C ALA A 234 10.48 11.73 25.87
N TYR A 235 9.78 10.71 25.37
CA TYR A 235 10.00 10.17 24.03
C TYR A 235 9.67 11.18 22.91
N LEU A 236 8.54 11.87 23.00
CA LEU A 236 8.07 12.83 21.99
C LEU A 236 9.02 14.04 21.88
N ASN A 237 9.52 14.52 23.03
CA ASN A 237 10.41 15.68 23.14
C ASN A 237 11.89 15.32 22.93
N GLY A 238 12.25 14.04 23.02
CA GLY A 238 13.60 13.56 22.77
C GLY A 238 14.13 13.93 21.39
N THR A 239 15.45 14.16 21.31
CA THR A 239 16.19 14.34 20.06
C THR A 239 16.92 13.05 19.74
N TYR A 240 16.76 12.56 18.50
CA TYR A 240 17.35 11.31 18.05
C TYR A 240 18.06 11.55 16.73
N THR A 241 19.38 11.48 16.74
CA THR A 241 20.25 11.71 15.58
C THR A 241 20.26 10.54 14.61
N ASP A 242 20.00 9.33 15.10
CA ASP A 242 20.22 8.08 14.37
C ASP A 242 19.11 7.78 13.35
N ILE A 243 18.01 8.55 13.36
CA ILE A 243 16.81 8.30 12.54
C ILE A 243 17.07 8.51 11.03
N THR A 244 18.04 9.36 10.67
CA THR A 244 18.33 9.69 9.27
C THR A 244 19.24 8.66 8.59
N SER A 245 19.74 7.66 9.32
CA SER A 245 20.57 6.61 8.76
C SER A 245 19.76 5.70 7.82
N PRO A 246 20.28 5.34 6.63
CA PRO A 246 19.65 4.37 5.75
C PRO A 246 19.55 2.96 6.36
N GLU A 247 20.37 2.68 7.39
CA GLU A 247 20.38 1.41 8.13
C GLU A 247 19.51 1.47 9.41
N PHE A 248 18.68 2.50 9.56
CA PHE A 248 17.86 2.66 10.75
C PHE A 248 16.86 1.50 10.92
N ASP A 249 17.06 0.72 11.98
CA ASP A 249 16.11 -0.30 12.44
C ASP A 249 15.34 0.21 13.67
N ILE A 250 14.03 0.37 13.48
CA ILE A 250 13.11 0.80 14.52
C ILE A 250 13.07 -0.18 15.71
N LEU A 251 13.22 -1.48 15.51
CA LEU A 251 13.23 -2.46 16.60
C LEU A 251 14.53 -2.35 17.41
N GLN A 252 15.65 -2.17 16.72
CA GLN A 252 16.94 -1.95 17.37
C GLN A 252 16.94 -0.66 18.19
N PHE A 253 16.38 0.43 17.64
CA PHE A 253 16.19 1.69 18.36
C PHE A 253 15.48 1.49 19.70
N TRP A 254 14.37 0.74 19.70
CA TRP A 254 13.60 0.42 20.89
C TRP A 254 14.38 -0.49 21.85
N TYR A 255 15.10 -1.48 21.32
CA TYR A 255 15.93 -2.38 22.13
C TYR A 255 17.04 -1.65 22.87
N ASP A 256 17.72 -0.71 22.22
CA ASP A 256 18.82 0.07 22.81
C ASP A 256 18.31 0.97 23.93
N ARG A 257 17.05 1.43 23.84
CA ARG A 257 16.41 2.33 24.81
C ARG A 257 15.44 1.63 25.77
N ARG A 258 15.49 0.30 25.84
CA ARG A 258 14.60 -0.52 26.67
C ARG A 258 14.63 -0.16 28.16
N PHE A 259 15.75 0.34 28.67
CA PHE A 259 15.88 0.76 30.07
C PHE A 259 15.42 2.20 30.29
N GLN A 260 15.48 3.04 29.25
CA GLN A 260 15.05 4.43 29.28
C GLN A 260 13.53 4.56 29.17
N PHE A 261 12.89 3.74 28.32
CA PHE A 261 11.46 3.75 28.07
C PHE A 261 10.88 2.35 28.28
N GLN A 262 10.82 1.88 29.53
CA GLN A 262 10.54 0.47 29.83
C GLN A 262 9.14 0.04 29.40
N GLN A 263 8.15 0.88 29.66
CA GLN A 263 6.76 0.57 29.35
C GLN A 263 6.47 0.82 27.88
N LEU A 264 6.99 1.92 27.32
CA LEU A 264 6.84 2.24 25.91
C LEU A 264 7.56 1.22 25.01
N PHE A 265 8.71 0.67 25.44
CA PHE A 265 9.40 -0.43 24.77
C PHE A 265 8.52 -1.67 24.65
N LYS A 266 7.84 -2.08 25.73
CA LYS A 266 6.93 -3.25 25.71
C LYS A 266 5.78 -3.03 24.72
N ILE A 267 5.21 -1.82 24.69
CA ILE A 267 4.17 -1.46 23.72
C ILE A 267 4.74 -1.48 22.30
N ALA A 268 5.94 -0.91 22.10
CA ALA A 268 6.60 -0.85 20.81
C ALA A 268 6.84 -2.24 20.22
N MET A 269 7.41 -3.15 21.00
CA MET A 269 7.65 -4.53 20.57
C MET A 269 6.34 -5.25 20.22
N LYS A 270 5.28 -5.07 21.01
CA LYS A 270 3.98 -5.70 20.75
C LYS A 270 3.31 -5.20 19.48
N ILE A 271 3.42 -3.90 19.18
CA ILE A 271 2.69 -3.26 18.08
C ILE A 271 3.49 -3.30 16.78
N LEU A 272 4.79 -2.99 16.82
CA LEU A 272 5.63 -2.91 15.61
C LEU A 272 5.90 -4.27 14.98
N CYS A 273 5.87 -5.35 15.77
CA CYS A 273 6.03 -6.71 15.25
C CYS A 273 4.79 -7.24 14.50
N VAL A 274 3.67 -6.50 14.52
CA VAL A 274 2.49 -6.87 13.72
C VAL A 274 2.76 -6.48 12.26
N PRO A 275 2.77 -7.44 11.31
CA PRO A 275 2.93 -7.10 9.90
C PRO A 275 1.69 -6.37 9.38
N ALA A 276 1.89 -5.47 8.43
CA ALA A 276 0.80 -4.71 7.79
C ALA A 276 0.02 -5.55 6.77
N THR A 277 0.61 -6.65 6.28
CA THR A 277 0.03 -7.48 5.22
C THR A 277 0.11 -8.97 5.57
N SER A 278 -0.82 -9.74 5.02
CA SER A 278 -0.79 -11.22 5.03
C SER A 278 0.11 -11.81 3.94
N CYS A 279 0.86 -10.98 3.19
CA CYS A 279 1.66 -11.47 2.06
C CYS A 279 2.84 -12.37 2.46
N SER A 280 3.35 -12.23 3.70
CA SER A 280 4.39 -13.11 4.23
C SER A 280 3.88 -14.56 4.38
N PRO A 281 2.79 -14.83 5.13
CA PRO A 281 2.22 -16.17 5.18
C PRO A 281 1.77 -16.66 3.80
N GLU A 282 1.13 -15.84 2.97
CA GLU A 282 0.71 -16.23 1.61
C GLU A 282 1.86 -16.70 0.72
N ARG A 283 3.05 -16.07 0.80
CA ARG A 283 4.25 -16.54 0.10
C ARG A 283 4.75 -17.87 0.63
N ALA A 284 4.72 -18.08 1.95
CA ALA A 284 5.05 -19.37 2.54
C ALA A 284 4.09 -20.46 2.04
N PHE A 285 2.77 -20.23 2.10
CA PHE A 285 1.74 -21.13 1.56
C PHE A 285 1.91 -21.40 0.07
N SER A 286 2.22 -20.38 -0.74
CA SER A 286 2.43 -20.52 -2.18
C SER A 286 3.63 -21.42 -2.51
N VAL A 287 4.72 -21.32 -1.74
CA VAL A 287 5.87 -22.20 -1.95
C VAL A 287 5.59 -23.62 -1.47
N VAL A 288 4.90 -23.78 -0.34
CA VAL A 288 4.49 -25.12 0.11
C VAL A 288 3.56 -25.79 -0.91
N LYS A 289 2.64 -25.05 -1.53
CA LYS A 289 1.81 -25.53 -2.64
C LYS A 289 2.64 -25.96 -3.87
N LYS A 290 3.78 -25.33 -4.12
CA LYS A 290 4.71 -25.77 -5.19
C LYS A 290 5.51 -27.01 -4.81
N LEU A 291 5.85 -27.16 -3.52
CA LEU A 291 6.61 -28.31 -3.01
C LEU A 291 5.74 -29.57 -2.83
N ILE A 292 4.45 -29.38 -2.63
CA ILE A 292 3.45 -30.45 -2.53
C ILE A 292 2.66 -30.48 -3.84
N PRO A 293 3.06 -31.27 -4.85
CA PRO A 293 2.27 -31.43 -6.07
C PRO A 293 0.88 -31.99 -5.74
N ASP A 294 -0.13 -31.65 -6.55
CA ASP A 294 -1.54 -32.05 -6.32
C ASP A 294 -1.73 -33.58 -6.23
N SER A 295 -0.78 -34.37 -6.74
CA SER A 295 -0.73 -35.84 -6.62
C SER A 295 -0.28 -36.36 -5.25
N ARG A 296 0.17 -35.50 -4.32
CA ARG A 296 0.54 -35.80 -2.92
C ARG A 296 -0.42 -35.14 -1.91
N SER A 297 -1.70 -35.06 -2.24
CA SER A 297 -2.76 -34.42 -1.44
C SER A 297 -3.09 -35.10 -0.09
N ASN A 298 -2.46 -36.23 0.24
CA ASN A 298 -2.67 -36.98 1.50
C ASN A 298 -1.64 -36.68 2.60
N LEU A 299 -0.90 -35.57 2.53
CA LEU A 299 -0.06 -35.15 3.64
C LEU A 299 -0.93 -34.68 4.82
N CYS A 300 -0.74 -35.29 5.99
CA CYS A 300 -1.43 -34.85 7.18
C CYS A 300 -1.02 -33.40 7.55
N ALA A 301 -1.94 -32.66 8.15
CA ALA A 301 -1.74 -31.27 8.54
C ALA A 301 -0.46 -31.06 9.39
N GLU A 302 -0.12 -32.04 10.23
CA GLU A 302 1.10 -32.10 11.06
C GLU A 302 2.38 -32.01 10.20
N THR A 303 2.44 -32.73 9.08
CA THR A 303 3.61 -32.77 8.20
C THR A 303 3.74 -31.47 7.41
N VAL A 304 2.61 -30.93 6.92
CA VAL A 304 2.58 -29.62 6.25
C VAL A 304 3.08 -28.52 7.20
N LYS A 305 2.64 -28.55 8.47
CA LYS A 305 3.09 -27.62 9.51
C LYS A 305 4.60 -27.73 9.76
N LYS A 306 5.14 -28.95 9.87
CA LYS A 306 6.59 -29.17 10.04
C LYS A 306 7.40 -28.64 8.85
N ILE A 307 6.93 -28.85 7.62
CA ILE A 307 7.57 -28.30 6.40
C ILE A 307 7.54 -26.77 6.42
N MET A 308 6.42 -26.16 6.81
CA MET A 308 6.33 -24.70 6.94
C MET A 308 7.28 -24.14 7.99
N ILE A 309 7.30 -24.71 9.19
CA ILE A 309 8.18 -24.27 10.28
C ILE A 309 9.65 -24.45 9.87
N GLY A 310 10.02 -25.60 9.34
CA GLY A 310 11.40 -25.88 8.90
C GLY A 310 11.89 -24.90 7.82
N LYS A 311 10.99 -24.40 6.97
CA LYS A 311 11.33 -23.36 6.00
C LYS A 311 11.51 -21.99 6.66
N SER A 312 10.63 -21.61 7.58
CA SER A 312 10.70 -20.31 8.27
C SER A 312 11.91 -20.17 9.18
N LEU A 313 12.56 -21.27 9.57
CA LEU A 313 13.78 -21.28 10.40
C LEU A 313 15.09 -21.15 9.60
N LYS A 314 15.04 -21.17 8.26
CA LYS A 314 16.22 -21.09 7.37
C LYS A 314 16.40 -19.73 6.68
N SER A 315 15.62 -18.71 7.04
CA SER A 315 15.73 -17.33 6.52
C SER A 315 16.27 -16.39 7.57
#